data_AF-A0A4Y9JSS8-F1
#
_entry.id   AF-A0A4Y9JSS8-F1
#
_cell.length_a   1.000
_cell.length_b   1.000
_cell.length_c   1.000
_cell.angle_alpha   90.00
_cell.angle_beta   90.00
_cell.angle_gamma   90.00
#
_symmetry.space_group_name_H-M   'P 1'
#
loop_
_entity.id
_entity.type
_entity.pdbx_description
1 polymer ?
#
loop_
_entity_poly.entity_id
_entity_poly.type
_entity_poly.pdbx_seq_one_letter_code
_entity_poly.pdbx_strand_id
1 'polypeptide(L)'
;MNYKFLNGFSTSLTEKLNATDGLLPITNARELAERLGNKHSYLVINDGTGAEIVKVSVFGNDVKIERGKDGTAAKTFPAGACVKWEFTEAAFKDIGCPTEDDCEACCCKK
;
A
#
# COMPACT_ATOMS: atom_id res chain seq x y z
N MET A 1 -16.65 1.86 -1.28
CA MET A 1 -15.23 1.66 -1.61
C MET A 1 -14.34 2.08 -0.45
N ASN A 2 -13.67 1.13 0.23
CA ASN A 2 -12.81 1.40 1.38
C ASN A 2 -11.32 1.60 0.99
N TYR A 3 -11.07 2.08 -0.23
CA TYR A 3 -9.72 2.26 -0.78
C TYR A 3 -9.41 3.76 -1.01
N LYS A 4 -8.16 4.15 -0.77
CA LYS A 4 -7.65 5.50 -1.00
C LYS A 4 -6.47 5.48 -1.97
N PHE A 5 -6.55 6.30 -3.00
CA PHE A 5 -5.41 6.59 -3.88
C PHE A 5 -4.44 7.54 -3.17
N LEU A 6 -3.14 7.22 -3.23
CA LEU A 6 -2.07 8.04 -2.67
C LEU A 6 -1.13 8.52 -3.79
N ASN A 7 -1.69 9.01 -4.88
CA ASN A 7 -0.95 9.48 -6.06
C ASN A 7 0.22 10.39 -5.64
N GLY A 8 1.42 10.07 -6.12
CA GLY A 8 2.65 10.83 -5.84
C GLY A 8 3.24 10.63 -4.45
N PHE A 9 2.69 9.72 -3.62
CA PHE A 9 3.31 9.39 -2.34
C PHE A 9 4.59 8.57 -2.52
N SER A 10 5.68 9.05 -1.94
CA SER A 10 6.98 8.39 -1.87
C SER A 10 7.71 8.82 -0.61
N THR A 11 8.40 7.89 0.04
CA THR A 11 9.19 8.10 1.26
C THR A 11 10.23 6.98 1.39
N SER A 12 10.94 6.96 2.52
CA SER A 12 11.93 5.93 2.84
C SER A 12 11.77 5.44 4.28
N LEU A 13 12.14 4.18 4.52
CA LEU A 13 12.15 3.63 5.87
C LEU A 13 13.16 4.36 6.75
N THR A 14 12.77 4.76 7.96
CA THR A 14 13.66 5.40 8.94
C THR A 14 14.51 4.39 9.70
N GLU A 15 14.05 3.15 9.80
CA GLU A 15 14.75 2.05 10.44
C GLU A 15 14.52 0.73 9.70
N LYS A 16 15.17 -0.34 10.16
CA LYS A 16 14.98 -1.69 9.61
C LYS A 16 13.55 -2.16 9.86
N LEU A 17 12.87 -2.59 8.81
CA LEU A 17 11.55 -3.23 8.88
C LEU A 17 11.73 -4.75 8.78
N ASN A 18 11.52 -5.49 9.87
CA ASN A 18 11.58 -6.96 9.87
C ASN A 18 10.33 -7.56 9.21
N ALA A 19 10.42 -8.81 8.76
CA ALA A 19 9.31 -9.50 8.10
C ALA A 19 8.04 -9.64 8.97
N THR A 20 8.18 -9.58 10.29
CA THR A 20 7.08 -9.70 11.27
C THR A 20 6.51 -8.36 11.71
N ASP A 21 7.16 -7.25 11.36
CA ASP A 21 6.76 -5.92 11.84
C ASP A 21 5.46 -5.49 11.18
N GLY A 22 4.57 -4.93 12.01
CA GLY A 22 3.23 -4.50 11.62
C GLY A 22 3.05 -2.98 11.59
N LEU A 23 4.09 -2.19 11.89
CA LEU A 23 4.09 -0.74 11.78
C LEU A 23 5.08 -0.32 10.70
N LEU A 24 4.75 0.71 9.93
CA LEU A 24 5.61 1.26 8.89
C LEU A 24 6.49 2.37 9.46
N PRO A 25 7.81 2.16 9.64
CA PRO A 25 8.69 3.17 10.20
C PRO A 25 9.08 4.20 9.14
N ILE A 26 8.34 5.31 9.09
CA ILE A 26 8.58 6.43 8.17
C ILE A 26 8.43 7.77 8.91
N THR A 27 9.19 8.79 8.52
CA THR A 27 9.14 10.11 9.16
C THR A 27 7.77 10.80 9.02
N ASN A 28 7.08 10.53 7.91
CA ASN A 28 5.79 11.14 7.57
C ASN A 28 4.59 10.22 7.84
N ALA A 29 4.69 9.34 8.85
CA ALA A 29 3.61 8.41 9.23
C ALA A 29 2.29 9.14 9.52
N ARG A 30 2.35 10.23 10.29
CA ARG A 30 1.18 11.05 10.61
C ARG A 30 0.51 11.65 9.36
N GLU A 31 1.31 12.21 8.45
CA GLU A 31 0.78 12.79 7.21
C GLU A 31 0.14 11.70 6.34
N LEU A 32 0.77 10.53 6.23
CA LEU A 32 0.19 9.39 5.53
C LEU A 32 -1.12 8.94 6.19
N ALA A 33 -1.17 8.90 7.52
CA ALA A 33 -2.37 8.54 8.26
C ALA A 33 -3.52 9.54 8.01
N GLU A 34 -3.23 10.84 8.04
CA GLU A 34 -4.20 11.90 7.72
C GLU A 34 -4.72 11.78 6.27
N ARG A 35 -3.83 11.47 5.30
CA ARG A 35 -4.21 11.23 3.90
C ARG A 35 -5.10 9.99 3.74
N LEU A 36 -4.84 8.93 4.50
CA LEU A 36 -5.61 7.68 4.50
C LEU A 36 -7.00 7.85 5.13
N GLY A 37 -7.09 8.61 6.23
CA GLY A 37 -8.33 8.77 6.99
C GLY A 37 -8.81 7.44 7.57
N ASN A 38 -10.03 7.02 7.24
CA ASN A 38 -10.58 5.72 7.66
C ASN A 38 -10.43 4.61 6.60
N LYS A 39 -9.67 4.85 5.53
CA LYS A 39 -9.51 3.94 4.40
C LYS A 39 -8.14 3.27 4.42
N HIS A 40 -7.99 2.23 3.60
CA HIS A 40 -6.70 1.60 3.35
C HIS A 40 -6.15 1.97 1.97
N SER A 41 -4.86 1.70 1.77
CA SER A 41 -4.20 1.74 0.46
C SER A 41 -3.18 0.61 0.34
N TYR A 42 -2.43 0.59 -0.75
CA TYR A 42 -1.32 -0.32 -0.97
C TYR A 42 -0.04 0.48 -1.25
N LEU A 43 1.07 0.05 -0.67
CA LEU A 43 2.39 0.63 -0.90
C LEU A 43 3.36 -0.47 -1.32
N VAL A 44 4.33 -0.09 -2.14
CA VAL A 44 5.44 -0.94 -2.57
C VAL A 44 6.68 -0.53 -1.79
N ILE A 45 7.28 -1.48 -1.08
CA ILE A 45 8.57 -1.35 -0.41
C ILE A 45 9.63 -2.00 -1.30
N ASN A 46 10.71 -1.30 -1.62
CA ASN A 46 11.76 -1.78 -2.52
C ASN A 46 13.15 -1.33 -2.04
N ASP A 47 14.10 -2.27 -1.95
CA ASP A 47 15.49 -2.03 -1.53
C ASP A 47 16.52 -2.23 -2.66
N GLY A 48 16.08 -2.35 -3.91
CA GLY A 48 16.90 -2.64 -5.10
C GLY A 48 17.18 -4.12 -5.32
N THR A 49 16.96 -4.98 -4.32
CA THR A 49 17.16 -6.44 -4.40
C THR A 49 15.85 -7.22 -4.43
N GLY A 50 14.78 -6.63 -3.93
CA GLY A 50 13.44 -7.18 -4.01
C GLY A 50 12.38 -6.17 -3.59
N ALA A 51 11.13 -6.49 -3.90
CA ALA A 51 9.98 -5.66 -3.57
C ALA A 51 8.92 -6.45 -2.79
N GLU A 52 8.19 -5.74 -1.94
CA GLU A 52 7.02 -6.25 -1.24
C GLU A 52 5.88 -5.26 -1.37
N ILE A 53 4.67 -5.76 -1.59
CA ILE A 53 3.45 -4.96 -1.57
C ILE A 53 2.78 -5.13 -0.20
N VAL A 54 2.50 -4.03 0.47
CA VAL A 54 1.86 -4.01 1.79
C VAL A 54 0.55 -3.25 1.73
N LYS A 55 -0.46 -3.74 2.45
CA LYS A 55 -1.70 -2.98 2.69
C LYS A 55 -1.46 -2.05 3.86
N VAL A 56 -1.83 -0.78 3.73
CA VAL A 56 -1.63 0.24 4.77
C VAL A 56 -2.94 0.77 5.31
N SER A 57 -3.02 0.99 6.62
CA SER A 57 -4.18 1.58 7.30
C SER A 57 -3.75 2.39 8.52
N VAL A 58 -4.62 3.31 8.95
CA VAL A 58 -4.35 4.20 10.08
C VAL A 58 -4.35 3.44 11.40
N PHE A 59 -3.34 3.71 12.24
CA PHE A 59 -3.28 3.25 13.62
C PHE A 59 -2.83 4.41 14.52
N GLY A 60 -3.79 5.20 15.00
CA GLY A 60 -3.48 6.44 15.72
C GLY A 60 -2.75 7.44 14.82
N ASN A 61 -1.54 7.85 15.22
CA ASN A 61 -0.66 8.71 14.42
C ASN A 61 0.30 7.91 13.52
N ASP A 62 0.26 6.59 13.61
CA ASP A 62 1.11 5.68 12.85
C ASP A 62 0.34 4.99 11.74
N VAL A 63 1.08 4.22 10.93
CA VAL A 63 0.53 3.44 9.83
C VAL A 63 0.81 1.97 10.08
N LYS A 64 -0.27 1.21 10.22
CA LYS A 64 -0.22 -0.25 10.29
C LYS A 64 -0.06 -0.81 8.90
N ILE A 65 0.69 -1.91 8.80
CA ILE A 65 0.89 -2.66 7.57
C ILE A 65 0.42 -4.10 7.71
N GLU A 66 -0.25 -4.60 6.67
CA GLU A 66 -0.42 -6.03 6.43
C GLU A 66 0.50 -6.43 5.28
N ARG A 67 1.36 -7.41 5.56
CA ARG A 67 2.49 -7.81 4.72
C ARG A 67 2.10 -8.76 3.59
N GLY A 68 2.99 -8.89 2.60
CA GLY A 68 2.92 -9.94 1.57
C GLY A 68 1.64 -9.94 0.73
N LYS A 69 1.23 -8.78 0.20
CA LYS A 69 0.07 -8.67 -0.70
C LYS A 69 0.49 -8.93 -2.14
N ASP A 70 -0.47 -9.19 -3.02
CA ASP A 70 -0.25 -9.39 -4.46
C ASP A 70 0.83 -10.44 -4.80
N GLY A 71 0.79 -11.57 -4.08
CA GLY A 71 1.73 -12.67 -4.29
C GLY A 71 3.17 -12.38 -3.83
N THR A 72 3.44 -11.20 -3.29
CA THR A 72 4.73 -10.90 -2.64
C THR A 72 4.83 -11.58 -1.28
N ALA A 73 6.05 -11.81 -0.80
CA ALA A 73 6.32 -12.39 0.51
C ALA A 73 6.82 -11.33 1.48
N ALA A 74 6.43 -11.46 2.75
CA ALA A 74 6.96 -10.63 3.82
C ALA A 74 8.47 -10.82 3.92
N LYS A 75 9.25 -9.74 3.72
CA LYS A 75 10.71 -9.78 3.86
C LYS A 75 11.23 -8.69 4.78
N THR A 76 12.48 -8.83 5.18
CA THR A 76 13.18 -7.78 5.91
C THR A 76 13.69 -6.73 4.93
N PHE A 77 13.49 -5.46 5.25
CA PHE A 77 14.02 -4.32 4.51
C PHE A 77 14.97 -3.50 5.39
N PRO A 78 16.10 -3.04 4.84
CA PRO A 78 17.00 -2.13 5.54
C PRO A 78 16.39 -0.72 5.67
N ALA A 79 16.93 0.06 6.62
CA ALA A 79 16.67 1.50 6.66
C ALA A 79 17.06 2.14 5.32
N GLY A 80 16.32 3.16 4.90
CA GLY A 80 16.50 3.83 3.62
C GLY A 80 15.80 3.15 2.44
N ALA A 81 15.23 1.95 2.60
CA ALA A 81 14.45 1.32 1.53
C ALA A 81 13.30 2.23 1.09
N CYS A 82 13.06 2.27 -0.23
CA CYS A 82 12.06 3.14 -0.83
C CYS A 82 10.66 2.58 -0.56
N VAL A 83 9.75 3.45 -0.14
CA VAL A 83 8.34 3.14 0.07
C VAL A 83 7.52 4.09 -0.79
N LYS A 84 6.78 3.58 -1.77
CA LYS A 84 6.00 4.41 -2.70
C LYS A 84 4.62 3.82 -2.94
N TRP A 85 3.69 4.69 -3.29
CA TRP A 85 2.41 4.25 -3.80
C TRP A 85 2.55 3.93 -5.29
N GLU A 86 2.09 2.74 -5.67
CA GLU A 86 1.89 2.33 -7.05
C GLU A 86 0.52 1.67 -7.17
N PHE A 87 -0.07 1.72 -8.37
CA PHE A 87 -1.31 1.01 -8.62
C PHE A 87 -1.04 -0.49 -8.67
N THR A 88 -1.65 -1.25 -7.77
CA THR A 88 -1.41 -2.70 -7.64
C THR A 88 -2.63 -3.53 -8.01
N GLU A 89 -2.46 -4.85 -8.16
CA GLU A 89 -3.57 -5.76 -8.47
C GLU A 89 -4.58 -5.83 -7.30
N ALA A 90 -4.13 -5.79 -6.05
CA ALA A 90 -5.00 -5.68 -4.88
C ALA A 90 -5.78 -4.38 -4.87
N ALA A 91 -5.16 -3.26 -5.28
CA ALA A 91 -5.88 -2.01 -5.45
C ALA A 91 -7.01 -2.16 -6.47
N PHE A 92 -6.72 -2.76 -7.63
CA PHE A 92 -7.72 -3.03 -8.66
C PHE A 92 -8.87 -3.90 -8.15
N LYS A 93 -8.57 -5.00 -7.44
CA LYS A 93 -9.58 -5.89 -6.84
C LYS A 93 -10.45 -5.20 -5.78
N ASP A 94 -9.86 -4.32 -4.97
CA ASP A 94 -10.58 -3.59 -3.90
C ASP A 94 -11.42 -2.42 -4.43
N ILE A 95 -10.99 -1.79 -5.52
CA ILE A 95 -11.80 -0.82 -6.26
C ILE A 95 -12.99 -1.55 -6.88
N GLY A 96 -12.77 -2.81 -7.29
CA GLY A 96 -13.72 -3.62 -8.03
C GLY A 96 -13.68 -3.31 -9.52
N CYS A 97 -13.88 -4.33 -10.35
CA CYS A 97 -14.41 -4.11 -11.69
C CYS A 97 -15.89 -3.75 -11.54
N PRO A 98 -16.42 -2.76 -12.29
CA PRO A 98 -17.83 -2.79 -12.60
C PRO A 98 -18.07 -4.07 -13.43
N THR A 99 -18.50 -5.14 -12.77
CA THR A 99 -18.93 -6.37 -13.44
C THR A 99 -20.30 -6.12 -14.11
N GLU A 100 -20.62 -6.95 -15.11
CA GLU A 100 -21.66 -6.74 -16.13
C GLU A 100 -23.10 -6.47 -15.62
N ASP A 101 -23.39 -6.62 -14.34
CA ASP A 101 -24.69 -6.23 -13.78
C ASP A 101 -24.86 -4.70 -13.63
N ASP A 102 -23.79 -3.91 -13.79
CA ASP A 102 -23.79 -2.42 -13.80
C ASP A 102 -23.09 -1.84 -15.07
N CYS A 103 -23.12 -2.56 -16.19
CA CYS A 103 -22.44 -2.14 -17.43
C CYS A 103 -23.35 -1.36 -18.39
N GLU A 104 -23.57 -0.07 -18.12
CA GLU A 104 -23.97 0.89 -19.19
C GLU A 104 -22.82 1.80 -19.64
N ALA A 105 -21.67 1.87 -18.93
CA ALA A 105 -20.67 2.91 -19.22
C ALA A 105 -19.18 2.51 -19.23
N CYS A 106 -18.78 1.29 -18.85
CA CYS A 106 -17.33 0.96 -18.79
C CYS A 106 -17.01 -0.47 -19.22
N CYS A 107 -17.02 -0.71 -20.53
CA CYS A 107 -16.58 -1.94 -21.18
C CYS A 107 -15.05 -1.98 -21.32
N CYS A 108 -14.40 -2.94 -20.66
CA CYS A 108 -13.09 -3.44 -21.09
C CYS A 108 -13.29 -4.78 -21.80
N LYS A 109 -13.68 -4.75 -23.08
CA LYS A 109 -13.64 -5.94 -23.95
C LYS A 109 -12.20 -6.16 -24.42
N LYS A 110 -11.82 -7.45 -24.44
CA LYS A 110 -10.52 -8.02 -24.83
C LYS A 110 -9.91 -7.42 -26.08
#